data_AF-A0A925MCS0-F1
#
_entry.id   AF-A0A925MCS0-F1
#
_cell.length_a   1.000
_cell.length_b   1.000
_cell.length_c   1.000
_cell.angle_alpha   90.00
_cell.angle_beta   90.00
_cell.angle_gamma   90.00
#
_symmetry.space_group_name_H-M   'P 1'
#
loop_
_entity.id
_entity.type
_entity.pdbx_description
1 polymer ?
#
loop_
_entity_poly.entity_id
_entity_poly.type
_entity_poly.pdbx_seq_one_letter_code
_entity_poly.pdbx_strand_id
1 'polypeptide(L)' 'MEGVRTLKANMKMDGKPCGWCQAALRIGDDAAVCTTCELAHHGRCWEQNAGCATGGCVNAP' A
#
# COMPACT_ATOMS: atom_id res chain seq x y z
N MET A 1 -11.03 -12.82 -2.35
CA MET A 1 -11.32 -11.43 -2.77
C MET A 1 -10.27 -10.57 -2.11
N GLU A 2 -9.07 -10.57 -2.65
CA GLU A 2 -7.95 -9.84 -2.07
C GLU A 2 -7.90 -8.48 -2.77
N GLY A 3 -8.36 -7.43 -2.08
CA GLY A 3 -8.37 -6.04 -2.56
C GLY A 3 -6.99 -5.40 -2.68
N VAL A 4 -5.94 -6.23 -2.74
CA VAL A 4 -4.54 -5.83 -2.66
C VAL A 4 -3.67 -6.70 -3.56
N ARG A 5 -2.76 -6.06 -4.29
CA ARG A 5 -1.62 -6.73 -4.93
C ARG A 5 -0.39 -6.58 -4.03
N THR A 6 0.19 -7.69 -3.60
CA THR A 6 1.41 -7.70 -2.80
C THR A 6 2.61 -7.94 -3.71
N LEU A 7 3.60 -7.05 -3.65
CA LEU A 7 4.81 -7.12 -4.44
C LEU A 7 5.98 -6.50 -3.68
N LYS A 8 7.20 -6.80 -4.13
CA LYS A 8 8.36 -6.02 -3.71
C LYS A 8 8.35 -4.67 -4.42
N ALA A 9 8.54 -3.60 -3.67
CA ALA A 9 8.67 -2.26 -4.21
C ALA A 9 9.85 -2.21 -5.20
N ASN A 10 9.59 -1.66 -6.38
CA ASN A 10 10.58 -1.52 -7.45
C ASN A 10 10.99 -0.04 -7.61
N MET A 11 11.85 0.24 -8.58
CA MET A 11 12.35 1.60 -8.86
C MET A 11 11.23 2.61 -9.16
N LYS A 12 10.04 2.19 -9.61
CA LYS A 12 8.89 3.11 -9.81
C LYS A 12 8.20 3.47 -8.50
N MET A 13 8.41 2.69 -7.44
CA MET A 13 7.78 2.87 -6.13
C MET A 13 8.72 3.53 -5.12
N ASP A 14 10.02 3.49 -5.36
CA ASP A 14 11.01 4.16 -4.52
C ASP A 14 10.67 5.64 -4.34
N GLY A 15 10.67 6.10 -3.09
CA GLY A 15 10.31 7.47 -2.74
C GLY A 15 8.81 7.76 -2.67
N LYS A 16 7.92 6.87 -3.16
CA LYS A 16 6.47 7.09 -3.05
C LYS A 16 6.02 6.98 -1.59
N PRO A 17 5.18 7.89 -1.10
CA PRO A 17 4.71 7.85 0.28
C PRO A 17 3.73 6.69 0.48
N CYS A 18 3.90 5.95 1.58
CA CYS A 18 2.91 5.00 2.04
C CYS A 18 1.63 5.73 2.46
N GLY A 19 0.47 5.27 1.98
CA GLY A 19 -0.81 5.91 2.29
C GLY A 19 -1.16 5.99 3.78
N TRP A 20 -0.57 5.14 4.63
CA TRP A 20 -0.80 5.13 6.09
C TRP A 20 0.22 5.94 6.86
N CYS A 21 1.50 5.54 6.82
CA CYS A 21 2.54 6.16 7.64
C CYS A 21 3.23 7.35 6.98
N GLN A 22 2.91 7.67 5.72
CA GLN A 22 3.52 8.72 4.90
C GLN A 22 5.05 8.58 4.67
N ALA A 23 5.69 7.57 5.26
CA ALA A 23 7.08 7.24 4.97
C ALA A 23 7.24 6.73 3.54
N ALA A 24 8.36 7.07 2.92
CA ALA A 24 8.70 6.63 1.58
C ALA A 24 8.89 5.11 1.52
N LEU A 25 8.27 4.48 0.53
CA LEU A 25 8.57 3.11 0.11
C LEU A 25 9.99 3.08 -0.47
N ARG A 26 10.76 2.04 -0.14
CA ARG A 26 12.11 1.81 -0.66
C ARG A 26 12.15 0.56 -1.52
N ILE A 27 13.06 0.53 -2.48
CA ILE A 27 13.28 -0.67 -3.32
C ILE A 27 13.49 -1.90 -2.44
N GLY A 28 12.74 -2.97 -2.70
CA GLY A 28 12.79 -4.22 -1.95
C GLY A 28 11.86 -4.29 -0.73
N ASP A 29 11.24 -3.18 -0.33
CA ASP A 29 10.21 -3.23 0.71
C ASP A 29 9.03 -4.10 0.28
N ASP A 30 8.40 -4.77 1.24
CA ASP A 30 7.08 -5.34 1.03
C ASP A 30 6.08 -4.22 0.81
N ALA A 31 5.47 -4.21 -0.38
CA ALA A 31 4.46 -3.24 -0.76
C ALA A 31 3.12 -3.93 -1.01
N ALA A 32 2.08 -3.30 -0.49
CA ALA A 32 0.69 -3.64 -0.70
C ALA A 32 0.05 -2.51 -1.50
N VAL A 33 -0.42 -2.78 -2.71
CA VAL A 33 -1.08 -1.77 -3.54
C VAL A 33 -2.55 -2.12 -3.68
N CYS A 34 -3.42 -1.16 -3.35
CA CYS A 34 -4.86 -1.33 -3.47
C CYS A 34 -5.25 -1.64 -4.92
N THR A 35 -6.06 -2.68 -5.16
CA THR A 35 -6.50 -3.03 -6.53
C THR A 35 -7.59 -2.09 -7.05
N THR A 36 -8.20 -1.27 -6.18
CA THR A 36 -9.28 -0.33 -6.55
C THR A 36 -8.78 1.08 -6.81
N CYS A 37 -8.00 1.68 -5.90
CA CYS A 37 -7.53 3.06 -6.02
C CYS A 37 -6.04 3.18 -6.34
N GLU A 38 -5.34 2.05 -6.46
CA GLU A 38 -3.90 1.97 -6.77
C GLU A 38 -2.96 2.66 -5.77
N LEU A 39 -3.47 3.09 -4.61
CA LEU A 39 -2.65 3.64 -3.54
C LEU A 39 -1.70 2.57 -2.99
N ALA A 40 -0.43 2.96 -2.84
CA ALA A 40 0.61 2.09 -2.35
C ALA A 40 0.78 2.22 -0.83
N HIS A 41 1.00 1.08 -0.18
CA HIS A 41 1.23 0.96 1.24
C HIS A 41 2.43 0.03 1.47
N HIS A 42 3.10 0.15 2.63
CA HIS A 42 3.93 -0.97 3.09
C HIS A 42 3.03 -2.17 3.37
N GLY A 43 3.50 -3.38 3.11
CA GLY A 43 2.78 -4.62 3.44
C GLY A 43 2.33 -4.63 4.89
N ARG A 44 3.27 -4.34 5.81
CA ARG A 44 2.97 -4.22 7.25
C ARG A 44 1.90 -3.17 7.59
N CYS A 45 1.84 -2.06 6.84
CA CYS A 45 0.89 -0.99 7.11
C CYS A 45 -0.50 -1.37 6.62
N TRP A 46 -0.59 -2.10 5.51
CA TRP A 46 -1.84 -2.67 5.04
C TRP A 46 -2.41 -3.66 6.06
N GLU A 47 -1.60 -4.62 6.52
CA GLU A 47 -2.03 -5.64 7.48
C GLU A 47 -2.48 -5.05 8.82
N GLN A 48 -1.69 -4.12 9.39
CA GLN A 48 -2.02 -3.49 10.68
C GLN A 48 -3.31 -2.68 10.66
N ASN A 49 -3.65 -2.05 9.53
CA ASN A 49 -4.86 -1.23 9.40
C ASN A 49 -6.00 -1.97 8.69
N ALA A 50 -5.81 -3.26 8.40
CA ALA A 50 -6.76 -4.12 7.69
C ALA A 50 -7.28 -3.56 6.34
N GLY A 51 -6.51 -2.72 5.65
CA GLY A 51 -6.96 -2.15 4.38
C GLY A 51 -6.25 -0.89 3.90
N CYS A 52 -6.91 -0.23 2.94
CA CYS A 52 -6.47 1.00 2.30
C CYS A 52 -6.71 2.23 3.18
N ALA A 53 -5.80 3.20 3.11
CA ALA A 53 -5.92 4.47 3.85
C ALA A 53 -6.84 5.50 3.17
N THR A 54 -7.26 5.26 1.93
CA THR A 54 -8.13 6.19 1.19
C THR A 54 -9.53 6.16 1.76
N GLY A 55 -10.00 7.28 2.32
CA GLY A 55 -11.37 7.43 2.79
C GLY A 55 -12.39 7.15 1.68
N GLY A 56 -13.36 6.28 1.97
CA GLY A 56 -14.40 5.88 1.00
C GLY A 56 -13.97 4.82 -0.01
N CYS A 57 -12.75 4.27 0.08
CA CYS A 57 -12.36 3.12 -0.72
C CYS A 57 -13.10 1.86 -0.27
N VAL A 58 -13.48 1.00 -1.22
CA VAL A 58 -14.12 -0.31 -0.92
C VAL A 58 -13.21 -1.27 -0.17
N ASN A 59 -11.90 -1.03 -0.18
CA ASN A 59 -10.91 -1.80 0.57
C ASN A 59 -10.41 -1.05 1.80
N ALA A 60 -11.02 0.09 2.16
CA ALA A 60 -10.80 0.70 3.46
C ALA A 60 -11.46 -0.17 4.55
N PRO A 61 -10.93 -0.15 5.79
CA PRO A 61 -11.55 -0.85 6.92
C PRO A 61 -12.95 -0.33 7.26
#